data_AF-A0A2V2PQZ8-F1
#
_entry.id   AF-A0A2V2PQZ8-F1
#
_cell.length_a   1.000
_cell.length_b   1.000
_cell.length_c   1.000
_cell.angle_alpha   90.00
_cell.angle_beta   90.00
_cell.angle_gamma   90.00
#
_symmetry.space_group_name_H-M   'P 1'
#
loop_
_entity.id
_entity.type
_entity.pdbx_description
1 polymer ?
#
loop_
_entity_poly.entity_id
_entity_poly.type
_entity_poly.pdbx_seq_one_letter_code
_entity_poly.pdbx_strand_id
1 'polypeptide(L)'
;MAAMSHSGNFRRTDARGHQSYDITVTTFDGEQAFVVQPAIPDSAPAVLKDGLAVRRAANVQGWCPDCGARPQMPNRKQRRALAQAGKVIPVLFFHEDGCTCLTDDEGGAV
;
A
#
# COMPACT_ATOMS: atom_id res chain seq x y z
N MET A 1 16.69 -18.11 3.45
CA MET A 1 15.84 -18.36 2.26
C MET A 1 15.34 -17.01 1.78
N ALA A 2 15.85 -16.51 0.65
CA ALA A 2 15.48 -15.20 0.11
C ALA A 2 14.11 -15.28 -0.57
N ALA A 3 13.16 -14.44 -0.18
CA ALA A 3 11.87 -14.32 -0.84
C ALA A 3 12.08 -13.76 -2.25
N MET A 4 11.85 -14.59 -3.27
CA MET A 4 11.84 -14.17 -4.66
C MET A 4 10.62 -13.30 -4.92
N SER A 5 10.80 -11.98 -4.80
CA SER A 5 9.78 -10.98 -5.16
C SER A 5 9.60 -11.00 -6.68
N HIS A 6 8.53 -11.62 -7.16
CA HIS A 6 8.12 -11.51 -8.56
C HIS A 6 7.40 -10.16 -8.74
N SER A 7 8.15 -9.12 -9.12
CA SER A 7 7.58 -7.86 -9.57
C SER A 7 7.20 -7.97 -11.05
N GLY A 8 5.93 -8.27 -11.32
CA GLY A 8 5.36 -8.17 -12.66
C GLY A 8 4.97 -6.71 -12.94
N ASN A 9 5.72 -6.01 -13.79
CA ASN A 9 5.34 -4.67 -14.28
C ASN A 9 4.22 -4.80 -15.33
N PHE A 10 2.95 -4.73 -14.91
CA PHE A 10 1.82 -4.57 -15.84
C PHE A 10 1.62 -3.08 -16.16
N ARG A 11 2.52 -2.52 -16.98
CA ARG A 11 2.42 -1.13 -17.45
C ARG A 11 1.35 -1.02 -18.55
N ARG A 12 0.31 -0.23 -18.33
CA ARG A 12 -0.30 0.71 -19.29
C ARG A 12 -1.52 1.40 -18.68
N THR A 13 -1.46 2.73 -18.53
CA THR A 13 -2.62 3.61 -18.66
C THR A 13 -3.00 3.60 -20.14
N ASP A 14 -4.21 3.16 -20.49
CA ASP A 14 -4.68 3.30 -21.87
C ASP A 14 -5.16 4.73 -22.12
N ALA A 15 -5.28 5.11 -23.40
CA ALA A 15 -5.69 6.46 -23.82
C ALA A 15 -7.15 6.82 -23.45
N ARG A 16 -7.82 6.05 -22.59
CA ARG A 16 -9.25 6.18 -22.24
C ARG A 16 -9.48 6.63 -20.79
N GLY A 17 -8.42 6.90 -20.03
CA GLY A 17 -8.53 7.37 -18.65
C GLY A 17 -8.67 6.27 -17.59
N HIS A 18 -8.30 5.02 -17.91
CA HIS A 18 -8.29 3.95 -16.91
C HIS A 18 -7.14 4.12 -15.91
N GLN A 19 -7.46 4.02 -14.61
CA GLN A 19 -6.44 4.01 -13.56
C GLN A 19 -5.60 2.73 -13.66
N SER A 20 -4.30 2.88 -13.85
CA SER A 20 -3.34 1.78 -13.78
C SER A 20 -2.98 1.48 -12.32
N TYR A 21 -2.87 0.20 -11.99
CA TYR A 21 -2.49 -0.26 -10.65
C TYR A 21 -1.26 -1.16 -10.74
N ASP A 22 -0.38 -1.04 -9.74
CA ASP A 22 0.70 -1.97 -9.48
C ASP A 22 0.24 -2.99 -8.44
N ILE A 23 0.51 -4.27 -8.71
CA ILE A 23 0.21 -5.37 -7.80
C ILE A 23 1.53 -5.93 -7.30
N THR A 24 1.73 -5.89 -5.99
CA THR A 24 2.87 -6.54 -5.32
C THR A 24 2.36 -7.75 -4.55
N VAL A 25 3.01 -8.90 -4.75
CA VAL A 25 2.78 -10.10 -3.94
C VAL A 25 3.74 -10.07 -2.76
N THR A 26 3.22 -10.19 -1.54
CA THR A 26 4.01 -10.21 -0.30
C THR A 26 3.50 -11.30 0.64
N THR A 27 4.15 -11.45 1.78
CA THR A 27 3.68 -12.26 2.91
C THR A 27 3.36 -11.34 4.07
N PHE A 28 2.16 -11.45 4.63
CA PHE A 28 1.69 -10.65 5.76
C PHE A 28 1.06 -11.57 6.81
N ASP A 29 1.52 -11.50 8.07
CA ASP A 29 1.09 -12.40 9.17
C ASP A 29 1.21 -13.90 8.80
N GLY A 30 2.22 -14.27 8.01
CA GLY A 30 2.45 -15.64 7.56
C GLY A 30 1.60 -16.09 6.36
N GLU A 31 0.67 -15.25 5.89
CA GLU A 31 -0.21 -15.54 4.76
C GLU A 31 0.24 -14.79 3.51
N GLN A 32 -0.04 -15.35 2.32
CA GLN A 32 0.18 -14.63 1.07
C GLN A 32 -0.81 -13.46 0.95
N ALA A 33 -0.30 -12.27 0.62
CA ALA A 33 -1.11 -11.07 0.47
C ALA A 33 -0.80 -10.39 -0.87
N PHE A 34 -1.85 -9.80 -1.45
CA PHE A 34 -1.74 -8.93 -2.62
C PHE A 34 -1.90 -7.48 -2.17
N VAL A 35 -0.88 -6.68 -2.45
CA VAL A 35 -0.91 -5.22 -2.24
C VAL A 35 -1.20 -4.59 -3.60
N VAL A 36 -2.40 -4.03 -3.75
CA VAL A 36 -2.83 -3.31 -4.95
C VAL A 36 -2.71 -1.82 -4.67
N GLN A 37 -1.94 -1.10 -5.49
CA GLN A 37 -1.69 0.32 -5.33
C GLN A 37 -1.79 1.04 -6.68
N PRO A 38 -2.16 2.33 -6.70
CA PRO A 38 -2.09 3.11 -7.93
C PRO A 38 -0.67 3.07 -8.50
N ALA A 39 -0.55 2.85 -9.81
CA ALA A 39 0.71 3.05 -10.49
C ALA A 39 1.06 4.53 -10.48
N ILE A 40 2.31 4.86 -10.20
CA ILE A 40 2.76 6.25 -10.10
C ILE A 40 3.15 6.72 -11.50
N PRO A 41 2.53 7.78 -12.05
CA PRO A 41 2.96 8.32 -13.33
C PRO A 41 4.40 8.81 -13.28
N ASP A 42 5.18 8.56 -14.34
CA ASP A 42 6.56 9.06 -14.45
C ASP A 42 6.60 10.60 -14.46
N SER A 43 5.51 11.27 -14.82
CA SER A 43 5.37 12.73 -14.78
C SER A 43 4.93 13.29 -13.42
N ALA A 44 4.65 12.45 -12.42
CA ALA A 44 4.19 12.91 -11.12
C ALA A 44 5.27 13.74 -10.41
N PRO A 45 4.89 14.77 -9.61
CA PRO A 45 5.78 15.51 -8.73
C PRO A 45 6.62 14.59 -7.85
N ALA A 46 7.86 14.98 -7.55
CA ALA A 46 8.78 14.20 -6.73
C ALA A 46 8.18 13.88 -5.35
N VAL A 47 7.57 14.86 -4.69
CA VAL A 47 6.93 14.70 -3.38
C VAL A 47 5.86 13.61 -3.38
N LEU A 48 5.02 13.57 -4.43
CA LEU A 48 4.00 12.53 -4.58
C LEU A 48 4.61 11.15 -4.83
N LYS A 49 5.69 11.09 -5.63
CA LYS A 49 6.42 9.84 -5.87
C LYS A 49 7.02 9.29 -4.57
N ASP A 50 7.64 10.15 -3.78
CA ASP A 50 8.30 9.78 -2.53
C ASP A 50 7.26 9.31 -1.50
N GLY A 51 6.18 10.07 -1.30
CA GLY A 51 5.09 9.67 -0.41
C GLY A 51 4.43 8.35 -0.78
N LEU A 52 4.15 8.14 -2.07
CA LEU A 52 3.63 6.87 -2.56
C LEU A 52 4.64 5.74 -2.39
N ALA A 53 5.94 5.98 -2.63
CA ALA A 53 6.99 4.99 -2.43
C ALA A 53 7.09 4.54 -0.96
N VAL A 54 7.05 5.46 0.00
CA VAL A 54 7.03 5.13 1.43
C VAL A 54 5.76 4.35 1.79
N ARG A 55 4.60 4.74 1.23
CA ARG A 55 3.35 4.00 1.41
C ARG A 55 3.39 2.58 0.81
N ARG A 56 4.11 2.38 -0.30
CA ARG A 56 4.40 1.03 -0.86
C ARG A 56 5.18 0.19 0.13
N ALA A 57 6.27 0.73 0.65
CA ALA A 57 7.07 0.03 1.65
C ALA A 57 6.23 -0.32 2.89
N ALA A 58 5.41 0.62 3.38
CA ALA A 58 4.55 0.41 4.54
C ALA A 58 3.56 -0.75 4.34
N ASN A 59 2.83 -0.76 3.21
CA ASN A 59 1.85 -1.79 2.91
C ASN A 59 2.47 -3.17 2.65
N VAL A 60 3.65 -3.23 2.02
CA VAL A 60 4.33 -4.49 1.71
C VAL A 60 4.94 -5.12 2.95
N GLN A 61 5.55 -4.31 3.81
CA GLN A 61 6.28 -4.78 5.00
C GLN A 61 5.39 -4.92 6.23
N GLY A 62 4.23 -4.24 6.25
CA GLY A 62 3.33 -4.22 7.39
C GLY A 62 3.77 -3.30 8.53
N TRP A 63 4.70 -2.38 8.26
CA TRP A 63 5.09 -1.30 9.15
C TRP A 63 5.68 -0.14 8.33
N CYS A 64 5.45 1.10 8.76
CA CYS A 64 5.95 2.27 8.06
C CYS A 64 7.45 2.49 8.35
N PRO A 65 8.32 2.57 7.33
CA PRO A 65 9.76 2.78 7.55
C PRO A 65 10.10 4.18 8.04
N ASP A 66 9.20 5.15 7.87
CA ASP A 66 9.40 6.54 8.25
C ASP A 66 8.94 6.80 9.69
N CYS A 67 7.66 6.60 9.99
CA CYS A 67 7.08 6.91 11.31
C CYS A 67 6.90 5.68 12.22
N GLY A 68 7.25 4.46 11.78
CA GLY A 68 7.12 3.23 12.59
C GLY A 68 5.69 2.71 12.78
N ALA A 69 4.69 3.39 12.22
CA ALA A 69 3.27 3.01 12.31
C ALA A 69 3.01 1.57 11.85
N ARG A 70 1.95 0.96 12.39
CA ARG A 70 1.53 -0.41 12.07
C ARG A 70 0.03 -0.48 11.75
N PRO A 71 -0.38 -1.41 10.87
CA PRO A 71 -1.79 -1.61 10.56
C PRO A 71 -2.55 -2.11 11.78
N GLN A 72 -3.75 -1.57 11.99
CA GLN A 72 -4.68 -2.02 13.02
C GLN A 72 -5.40 -3.27 12.54
N MET A 73 -4.83 -4.43 12.86
CA MET A 73 -5.39 -5.71 12.47
C MET A 73 -6.59 -6.10 13.35
N PRO A 74 -7.69 -6.61 12.76
CA PRO A 74 -8.75 -7.27 13.53
C PRO A 74 -8.17 -8.43 14.33
N ASN A 75 -8.78 -8.75 15.47
CA ASN A 75 -8.30 -9.84 16.31
C ASN A 75 -8.45 -11.20 15.60
N ARG A 76 -7.75 -12.22 16.11
CA ARG A 76 -7.71 -13.57 15.51
C ARG A 76 -9.10 -14.17 15.25
N LYS A 77 -10.06 -13.95 16.16
CA LYS A 77 -11.44 -14.46 16.03
C LYS A 77 -12.15 -13.78 14.85
N GLN A 78 -12.03 -12.47 14.72
CA GLN A 78 -12.59 -11.70 13.61
C GLN A 78 -11.96 -12.11 12.27
N ARG A 79 -10.63 -12.24 12.21
CA ARG A 79 -9.93 -12.68 10.99
C ARG A 79 -10.42 -14.04 10.51
N ARG A 80 -10.54 -15.01 11.44
CA ARG A 80 -11.04 -16.35 11.12
C ARG A 80 -12.49 -16.33 10.61
N ALA A 81 -13.37 -15.55 11.24
CA ALA A 81 -14.77 -15.46 10.83
C ALA A 81 -14.91 -14.84 9.42
N LEU A 82 -14.12 -13.79 9.12
CA LEU A 82 -14.11 -13.16 7.79
C LEU A 82 -13.57 -14.11 6.72
N ALA A 83 -12.49 -14.84 7.01
CA ALA A 83 -11.93 -15.84 6.11
C ALA A 83 -12.94 -16.97 5.81
N GLN A 84 -13.63 -17.49 6.83
CA GLN A 84 -14.69 -18.50 6.65
C GLN A 84 -15.86 -17.99 5.80
N ALA A 85 -16.16 -16.70 5.89
CA ALA A 85 -17.19 -16.06 5.09
C ALA A 85 -16.71 -15.62 3.69
N GLY A 86 -15.44 -15.87 3.33
CA GLY A 86 -14.85 -15.44 2.06
C GLY A 86 -14.80 -13.91 1.89
N LYS A 87 -14.73 -13.16 3.00
CA LYS A 87 -14.75 -11.68 2.99
C LYS A 87 -13.35 -11.10 3.06
N VAL A 88 -13.17 -9.97 2.37
CA VAL A 88 -11.98 -9.13 2.51
C VAL A 88 -11.92 -8.53 3.92
N ILE A 89 -10.72 -8.44 4.48
CA ILE A 89 -10.49 -7.84 5.80
C ILE A 89 -10.13 -6.37 5.60
N PRO A 90 -10.98 -5.41 6.01
CA PRO A 90 -10.59 -4.00 6.03
C PRO A 90 -9.58 -3.77 7.14
N VAL A 91 -8.48 -3.11 6.82
CA VAL A 91 -7.40 -2.78 7.74
C VAL A 91 -7.09 -1.31 7.61
N LEU A 92 -7.02 -0.61 8.74
CA LEU A 92 -6.67 0.80 8.78
C LEU A 92 -5.19 0.94 9.13
N PHE A 93 -4.52 1.88 8.46
CA PHE A 93 -3.10 2.17 8.64
C PHE A 93 -2.97 3.66 8.94
N PHE A 94 -2.89 4.00 10.22
CA PHE A 94 -2.77 5.38 10.69
C PHE A 94 -1.30 5.73 10.82
N HIS A 95 -0.89 6.84 10.20
CA HIS A 95 0.47 7.38 10.29
C HIS A 95 0.51 8.54 11.28
N GLU A 96 1.70 8.79 11.84
CA GLU A 96 1.95 9.97 12.68
C GLU A 96 2.02 11.24 11.82
N ASP A 97 1.72 12.38 12.43
CA ASP A 97 1.79 13.70 11.77
C ASP A 97 3.20 13.97 11.21
N GLY A 98 3.26 14.56 10.02
CA GLY A 98 4.52 14.83 9.32
C GLY A 98 5.17 13.61 8.66
N CYS A 99 4.52 12.44 8.70
CA CYS A 99 5.01 11.28 7.96
C CYS A 99 4.93 11.52 6.44
N THR A 100 5.97 11.11 5.73
CA THR A 100 6.07 11.14 4.27
C THR A 100 4.88 10.43 3.59
N CYS A 101 4.28 9.44 4.26
CA CYS A 101 3.07 8.76 3.78
C CYS A 101 1.82 9.64 3.72
N LEU A 102 1.74 10.71 4.49
CA LEU A 102 0.55 11.57 4.55
C LEU A 102 0.51 12.55 3.38
N THR A 103 1.66 12.87 2.79
CA THR A 103 1.81 13.87 1.71
C THR A 103 0.92 15.07 1.98
N ASP A 104 1.26 15.80 3.03
CA ASP A 104 0.59 17.03 3.37
C ASP A 104 1.07 18.06 2.33
N ASP A 105 0.21 18.37 1.36
CA ASP A 105 0.40 19.54 0.50
C ASP A 105 0.30 20.79 1.38
N GLU A 106 1.39 21.19 2.04
CA GLU A 106 1.60 22.61 2.39
C GLU A 106 1.90 23.41 1.11
N GLY A 107 1.00 23.34 0.13
CA GLY A 107 1.16 23.97 -1.19
C GLY A 107 -0.08 23.93 -2.10
N GLY A 108 -1.22 23.43 -1.63
CA GLY A 108 -2.46 23.32 -2.41
C GLY A 108 -3.64 24.05 -1.77
N ALA A 109 -3.52 25.35 -1.50
CA ALA A 109 -4.66 26.19 -1.16
C ALA A 109 -5.30 26.73 -2.45
N VAL A 110 -6.58 26.38 -2.64
CA VAL A 110 -7.67 27.07 -3.37
C VAL A 110 -7.34 27.96 -4.57
#